data_AF-A0A1X7URY3-F1
#
_entry.id   AF-A0A1X7URY3-F1
#
_cell.length_a   1.000
_cell.length_b   1.000
_cell.length_c   1.000
_cell.angle_alpha   90.00
_cell.angle_beta   90.00
_cell.angle_gamma   90.00
#
_symmetry.space_group_name_H-M   'P 1'
#
loop_
_entity.id
_entity.type
_entity.pdbx_description
1 polymer ?
#
loop_
_entity_poly.entity_id
_entity_poly.type
_entity_poly.pdbx_seq_one_letter_code
_entity_poly.pdbx_strand_id
1 'polypeptide(L)' 'REGTNNIIQPNMEMVKPSTPSKLLFVCSGNSCRSPMAMIVAEKMEAERGKVIESDSAAGN' A
#
# COMPACT_ATOMS: atom_id res chain seq x y z
N ARG A 1 4.35 37.81 37.83
CA ARG A 1 3.62 37.89 36.55
C ARG A 1 4.20 36.82 35.66
N GLU A 2 3.46 35.72 35.53
CA GLU A 2 3.88 34.50 34.85
C GLU A 2 4.03 34.72 33.34
N GLY A 3 5.10 34.16 32.77
CA GLY A 3 5.31 34.11 31.33
C GLY A 3 4.46 33.02 30.70
N THR A 4 3.67 33.36 29.68
CA THR A 4 2.88 32.41 28.93
C THR A 4 3.76 31.71 27.90
N ASN A 5 4.18 30.48 28.20
CA ASN A 5 4.75 29.55 27.22
C ASN A 5 3.64 29.10 26.27
N ASN A 6 3.52 29.74 25.10
CA ASN A 6 2.63 29.27 24.04
C ASN A 6 3.30 28.13 23.26
N ILE A 7 3.03 26.90 23.68
CA ILE A 7 3.35 25.69 22.92
C ILE A 7 2.35 25.63 21.75
N ILE A 8 2.82 25.95 20.55
CA ILE A 8 2.06 25.77 19.30
C ILE A 8 2.00 24.26 19.05
N GLN A 9 0.81 23.67 19.22
CA GLN A 9 0.57 22.28 18.83
C GLN A 9 0.56 22.20 17.29
N PRO A 10 1.39 21.36 16.65
CA PRO A 10 1.32 21.18 15.20
C PRO A 10 -0.04 20.54 14.84
N ASN A 11 -0.71 21.12 13.85
CA ASN A 11 -1.93 20.59 13.26
C ASN A 11 -1.64 19.20 12.66
N MET A 12 -1.95 18.13 13.40
CA MET A 12 -2.00 16.77 12.87
C MET A 12 -3.27 16.63 12.05
N GLU A 13 -3.17 16.88 10.74
CA GLU A 13 -4.21 16.46 9.81
C GLU A 13 -4.41 14.95 9.97
N MET A 14 -5.65 14.57 10.30
CA MET A 14 -6.06 13.18 10.45
C MET A 14 -5.96 12.49 9.09
N VAL A 15 -4.84 11.82 8.83
CA VAL A 15 -4.66 10.96 7.65
C VAL A 15 -5.70 9.86 7.74
N LYS A 16 -6.74 9.93 6.90
CA LYS A 16 -7.72 8.84 6.74
C LYS A 16 -6.92 7.56 6.49
N PRO A 17 -7.12 6.48 7.28
CA PRO A 17 -6.40 5.24 7.04
C PRO A 17 -6.71 4.78 5.61
N SER A 18 -5.70 4.85 4.74
CA SER A 18 -5.83 4.39 3.36
C SER A 18 -5.93 2.87 3.43
N THR A 19 -7.12 2.34 3.14
CA THR A 19 -7.28 0.90 2.97
C THR A 19 -6.32 0.42 1.88
N PRO A 20 -5.60 -0.69 2.10
CA PRO A 20 -4.65 -1.20 1.11
C PRO A 20 -5.38 -1.51 -0.21
N SER A 21 -4.75 -1.17 -1.32
CA SER A 21 -5.28 -1.48 -2.65
C SER A 21 -5.31 -3.00 -2.86
N LYS A 22 -6.38 -3.50 -3.48
CA LYS A 22 -6.54 -4.92 -3.81
C LYS A 22 -6.25 -5.16 -5.29
N LEU A 23 -5.32 -6.06 -5.60
CA LEU A 23 -4.88 -6.35 -6.97
C LEU A 23 -4.99 -7.84 -7.29
N LEU A 24 -5.53 -8.16 -8.48
CA LEU A 24 -5.55 -9.53 -9.01
C LEU A 24 -4.79 -9.57 -10.33
N PHE A 25 -3.72 -10.35 -10.40
CA PHE A 25 -2.94 -10.56 -11.61
C PHE A 25 -3.44 -11.80 -12.33
N VAL A 26 -3.73 -11.70 -13.63
CA VAL A 26 -4.33 -12.81 -14.41
C VAL A 26 -3.48 -13.12 -15.63
N CYS A 27 -3.22 -14.41 -15.88
CA CYS A 27 -2.70 -14.89 -17.15
C CYS A 27 -3.32 -16.26 -17.49
N SER A 28 -3.02 -16.82 -18.67
CA SER A 28 -3.71 -18.04 -19.12
C SER A 28 -3.57 -19.25 -18.18
N GLY A 29 -2.40 -19.46 -17.57
CA GLY A 29 -2.11 -20.68 -16.81
C GLY A 29 -1.73 -20.49 -15.34
N ASN A 30 -1.74 -19.25 -14.86
CA ASN A 30 -1.25 -18.89 -13.52
C ASN A 30 0.11 -19.46 -13.09
N SER A 31 1.03 -19.67 -14.04
CA SER A 31 2.29 -20.38 -13.79
C SER A 31 3.55 -19.59 -14.17
N CYS A 32 3.40 -18.52 -14.95
CA CYS A 32 4.52 -17.70 -15.40
C CYS A 32 4.28 -16.22 -15.13
N ARG A 33 3.35 -15.61 -15.87
CA ARG A 33 3.20 -14.15 -15.91
C ARG A 33 2.50 -13.60 -14.67
N SER A 34 1.35 -14.16 -14.28
CA SER A 34 0.59 -13.62 -13.15
C SER A 34 1.27 -13.83 -11.78
N PRO A 35 1.90 -14.98 -11.46
CA PRO A 35 2.63 -15.11 -10.20
C PRO A 35 3.86 -14.20 -10.14
N MET A 36 4.55 -14.04 -11.28
CA MET A 36 5.70 -13.13 -11.38
C MET A 36 5.28 -11.67 -11.16
N ALA A 37 4.20 -11.23 -11.81
CA ALA A 37 3.70 -9.87 -11.67
C ALA A 37 3.27 -9.55 -10.23
N MET A 38 2.63 -10.50 -9.54
CA MET A 38 2.25 -10.38 -8.14
C MET A 38 3.47 -10.10 -7.25
N ILE A 39 4.51 -10.94 -7.34
CA ILE A 39 5.73 -10.80 -6.53
C ILE A 39 6.46 -9.49 -6.84
N VAL A 40 6.52 -9.08 -8.11
CA VAL A 40 7.15 -7.82 -8.50
C VAL A 40 6.39 -6.62 -7.93
N ALA A 41 5.05 -6.64 -8.02
CA ALA A 41 4.22 -5.55 -7.50
C ALA A 41 4.34 -5.41 -5.97
N GLU A 42 4.31 -6.53 -5.23
CA GLU A 42 4.51 -6.53 -3.78
C GLU A 42 5.85 -5.92 -3.38
N LYS A 43 6.93 -6.30 -4.08
CA LYS A 43 8.26 -5.73 -3.82
C LYS A 43 8.31 -4.23 -4.12
N MET A 44 7.80 -3.81 -5.27
CA MET A 44 7.82 -2.39 -5.68
C MET A 44 6.99 -1.50 -4.74
N GLU A 45 5.85 -1.98 -4.25
CA GLU A 45 5.03 -1.21 -3.31
C GLU A 45 5.62 -1.22 -1.89
N ALA A 46 6.23 -2.34 -1.46
CA ALA A 46 6.97 -2.40 -0.20
C ALA A 46 8.15 -1.40 -0.19
N GLU A 47 8.90 -1.28 -1.29
CA GLU A 47 9.96 -0.27 -1.47
C GLU A 47 9.41 1.17 -1.39
N ARG A 48 8.12 1.37 -1.66
CA ARG A 48 7.41 2.67 -1.56
C ARG A 48 6.76 2.89 -0.20
N GLY A 49 6.94 1.99 0.76
CA GLY A 49 6.30 2.03 2.07
C GLY A 49 4.78 1.81 2.01
N LYS A 50 4.29 1.15 0.96
CA LYS A 50 2.88 0.85 0.74
C LYS A 50 2.61 -0.63 0.94
N VAL A 51 1.45 -0.91 1.52
CA VAL A 51 0.93 -2.27 1.64
C VAL A 51 -0.18 -2.45 0.61
N ILE A 52 -0.10 -3.52 -0.16
CA ILE A 52 -1.15 -3.97 -1.07
C ILE A 52 -1.62 -5.35 -0.66
N GLU A 53 -2.87 -5.67 -0.99
CA GLU A 53 -3.41 -7.03 -0.93
C GLU A 53 -3.43 -7.56 -2.37
N SER A 54 -2.67 -8.62 -2.64
CA SER A 54 -2.49 -9.15 -3.99
C SER A 54 -2.71 -10.64 -4.09
N ASP A 55 -3.23 -11.08 -5.24
CA ASP A 55 -3.39 -12.49 -5.60
C ASP A 55 -3.12 -12.70 -7.10
N SER A 56 -2.99 -13.94 -7.53
CA SER A 56 -2.81 -14.32 -8.93
C SER A 56 -3.68 -15.51 -9.35
N ALA A 57 -4.28 -15.44 -10.54
CA ALA A 57 -5.19 -16.46 -11.04
C ALA A 57 -4.99 -16.79 -12.52
N ALA A 58 -5.57 -17.93 -12.92
CA ALA A 58 -5.71 -18.30 -14.33
C ALA A 58 -6.97 -17.62 -14.89
N GLY A 59 -6.86 -17.05 -16.09
CA GLY A 59 -8.00 -16.52 -16.84
C GLY A 59 -8.38 -17.47 -17.98
N ASN A 60 -9.66 -17.84 -18.04
CA ASN A 60 -10.24 -18.65 -19.11
C ASN A 60 -10.47 -17.84 -20.38
#